data_AF-A0A2E6T0H5-F1
#
_entry.id   AF-A0A2E6T0H5-F1
#
_cell.length_a   1.000
_cell.length_b   1.000
_cell.length_c   1.000
_cell.angle_alpha   90.00
_cell.angle_beta   90.00
_cell.angle_gamma   90.00
#
_symmetry.space_group_name_H-M   'P 1'
#
loop_
_entity.id
_entity.type
_entity.pdbx_description
1 polymer ?
#
loop_
_entity_poly.entity_id
_entity_poly.type
_entity_poly.pdbx_seq_one_letter_code
_entity_poly.pdbx_strand_id
1 'polypeptide(L)'
;MIFRIITIFFAVFFLVGCSNLDERHVFEYTIEGSAEYVEDMHTIMGPGLDWRANDTVRIPLEIKHEVYGSELEYKFEVEHSDINADVTIKVFIDEELIDEKSEFEPLDGTNKIIISGTFIAN
;
A
#
# COMPACT_ATOMS: atom_id res chain seq x y z
N MET A 1 -62.20 -18.85 -9.76
CA MET A 1 -61.75 -17.62 -9.06
C MET A 1 -60.23 -17.59 -9.18
N ILE A 2 -59.74 -16.73 -10.07
CA ILE A 2 -58.33 -16.60 -10.44
C ILE A 2 -57.67 -15.72 -9.38
N PHE A 3 -56.72 -16.26 -8.61
CA PHE A 3 -55.84 -15.44 -7.79
C PHE A 3 -54.43 -15.48 -8.36
N ARG A 4 -54.02 -14.29 -8.79
CA ARG A 4 -52.77 -13.92 -9.44
C ARG A 4 -51.60 -14.22 -8.52
N ILE A 5 -50.71 -15.13 -8.91
CA ILE A 5 -49.39 -15.22 -8.31
C ILE A 5 -48.55 -14.11 -8.95
N ILE A 6 -48.27 -13.09 -8.13
CA ILE A 6 -47.45 -11.94 -8.47
C ILE A 6 -46.02 -12.42 -8.66
N THR A 7 -45.50 -12.22 -9.87
CA THR A 7 -44.10 -12.40 -10.24
C THR A 7 -43.23 -11.47 -9.40
N ILE A 8 -42.42 -12.03 -8.49
CA ILE A 8 -41.33 -11.28 -7.87
C ILE A 8 -40.08 -11.54 -8.70
N PHE A 9 -39.84 -10.60 -9.60
CA PHE A 9 -38.59 -10.40 -10.33
C PHE A 9 -37.54 -9.93 -9.31
N PHE A 10 -36.90 -10.86 -8.61
CA PHE A 10 -35.71 -10.54 -7.82
C PHE A 10 -34.51 -10.54 -8.78
N ALA A 11 -34.44 -9.50 -9.61
CA ALA A 11 -33.21 -9.12 -10.28
C ALA A 11 -32.24 -8.64 -9.20
N VAL A 12 -31.54 -9.58 -8.57
CA VAL A 12 -30.32 -9.25 -7.85
C VAL A 12 -29.34 -8.80 -8.91
N PHE A 13 -29.30 -7.50 -9.12
CA PHE A 13 -28.11 -6.80 -9.57
C PHE A 13 -26.99 -7.13 -8.58
N PHE A 14 -26.36 -8.29 -8.74
CA PHE A 14 -24.93 -8.36 -8.51
C PHE A 14 -24.32 -7.59 -9.67
N LEU A 15 -24.29 -6.26 -9.49
CA LEU A 15 -23.17 -5.44 -9.92
C LEU A 15 -21.95 -6.05 -9.21
N VAL A 16 -21.47 -7.19 -9.72
CA VAL A 16 -20.05 -7.45 -9.77
C VAL A 16 -19.55 -6.22 -10.50
N GLY A 17 -18.97 -5.30 -9.72
CA GLY A 17 -18.49 -4.03 -10.24
C GLY A 17 -17.78 -4.31 -11.54
N CYS A 18 -18.01 -3.46 -12.56
CA CYS A 18 -17.10 -3.38 -13.68
C CYS A 18 -15.71 -3.39 -13.07
N SER A 19 -15.03 -4.52 -13.19
CA SER A 19 -13.66 -4.64 -12.76
C SER A 19 -12.97 -3.74 -13.76
N ASN A 20 -12.57 -2.53 -13.34
CA ASN A 20 -11.71 -1.67 -14.15
C ASN A 20 -10.34 -2.36 -14.21
N LEU A 21 -10.29 -3.50 -14.91
CA LEU A 21 -9.05 -4.18 -15.28
C LEU A 21 -8.20 -3.31 -16.21
N ASP A 22 -8.79 -2.23 -16.75
CA ASP A 22 -8.15 -1.26 -17.62
C ASP A 22 -7.28 -0.24 -16.85
N GLU A 23 -7.43 -0.12 -15.52
CA GLU A 23 -6.65 0.80 -14.66
C GLU A 23 -5.59 0.02 -13.85
N ARG A 24 -4.76 -0.77 -14.56
CA ARG A 24 -3.68 -1.54 -13.93
C ARG A 24 -2.50 -0.62 -13.62
N HIS A 25 -2.06 -0.63 -12.37
CA HIS A 25 -0.87 0.05 -11.90
C HIS A 25 0.11 -0.92 -11.25
N VAL A 26 1.41 -0.68 -11.37
CA VAL A 26 2.46 -1.42 -10.64
C VAL A 26 2.94 -0.56 -9.48
N PHE A 27 2.59 -0.95 -8.26
CA PHE A 27 3.11 -0.35 -7.04
C PHE A 27 4.42 -0.98 -6.63
N GLU A 28 5.37 -0.15 -6.22
CA GLU A 28 6.66 -0.58 -5.73
C GLU A 28 7.09 0.27 -4.53
N TYR A 29 7.49 -0.41 -3.46
CA TYR A 29 8.27 0.20 -2.40
C TYR A 29 9.69 -0.30 -2.46
N THR A 30 10.63 0.63 -2.33
CA THR A 30 12.02 0.30 -2.08
C THR A 30 12.46 0.88 -0.75
N ILE A 31 13.28 0.12 -0.04
CA ILE A 31 14.01 0.58 1.13
C ILE A 31 15.48 0.30 0.94
N GLU A 32 16.28 1.35 1.08
CA GLU A 32 17.73 1.34 0.87
C GLU A 32 18.42 2.20 1.94
N GLY A 33 19.75 2.17 1.97
CA GLY A 33 20.54 2.93 2.93
C GLY A 33 21.72 2.13 3.47
N SER A 34 22.26 2.56 4.60
CA SER A 34 23.41 1.91 5.26
C SER A 34 23.01 0.95 6.38
N ALA A 35 21.76 1.00 6.86
CA ALA A 35 21.26 0.02 7.81
C ALA A 35 21.24 -1.39 7.19
N GLU A 36 21.45 -2.44 7.98
CA GLU A 36 21.31 -3.82 7.49
C GLU A 36 19.88 -4.36 7.66
N TYR A 37 19.12 -3.78 8.59
CA TYR A 37 17.78 -4.21 8.95
C TYR A 37 16.92 -3.06 9.45
N VAL A 38 15.61 -3.24 9.34
CA VAL A 38 14.57 -2.40 9.96
C VAL A 38 13.60 -3.27 10.76
N GLU A 39 12.82 -2.63 11.61
CA GLU A 39 11.87 -3.27 12.53
C GLU A 39 10.45 -2.76 12.24
N ASP A 40 9.44 -3.53 12.66
CA ASP A 40 8.01 -3.16 12.63
C ASP A 40 7.53 -2.57 11.28
N MET A 41 7.92 -3.22 10.18
CA MET A 41 7.57 -2.77 8.83
C MET A 41 6.08 -2.94 8.54
N HIS A 42 5.40 -1.86 8.16
CA HIS A 42 3.99 -1.82 7.77
C HIS A 42 3.81 -1.20 6.37
N THR A 43 3.05 -1.87 5.53
CA THR A 43 2.94 -1.59 4.10
C THR A 43 1.47 -1.64 3.65
N ILE A 44 0.98 -0.61 2.97
CA ILE A 44 -0.32 -0.56 2.30
C ILE A 44 -0.09 -0.21 0.82
N MET A 45 -0.57 -1.03 -0.12
CA MET A 45 -0.45 -0.77 -1.57
C MET A 45 -1.81 -0.90 -2.24
N GLY A 46 -2.56 0.19 -2.31
CA GLY A 46 -3.87 0.23 -2.91
C GLY A 46 -4.92 -0.60 -2.16
N PRO A 47 -6.08 -0.84 -2.78
CA PRO A 47 -7.20 -1.48 -2.11
C PRO A 47 -6.90 -2.95 -1.80
N GLY A 48 -6.93 -3.29 -0.51
CA GLY A 48 -6.92 -4.69 -0.05
C GLY A 48 -5.54 -5.32 0.14
N LEU A 49 -4.44 -4.61 -0.13
CA LEU A 49 -3.10 -5.04 0.27
C LEU A 49 -2.62 -4.25 1.49
N ASP A 50 -2.70 -4.88 2.65
CA ASP A 50 -2.18 -4.42 3.94
C ASP A 50 -1.31 -5.53 4.53
N TRP A 51 -0.02 -5.25 4.69
CA TRP A 51 0.97 -6.22 5.14
C TRP A 51 1.83 -5.64 6.25
N ARG A 52 2.13 -6.46 7.26
CA ARG A 52 2.96 -6.07 8.40
C ARG A 52 3.93 -7.18 8.79
N ALA A 53 5.19 -6.84 8.98
CA ALA A 53 6.17 -7.66 9.69
C ALA A 53 6.40 -7.08 11.09
N ASN A 54 6.21 -7.93 12.10
CA ASN A 54 6.52 -7.60 13.50
C ASN A 54 7.93 -8.04 13.91
N ASP A 55 8.77 -8.41 12.93
CA ASP A 55 10.14 -8.91 13.12
C ASP A 55 11.13 -8.05 12.31
N THR A 56 12.42 -8.33 12.47
CA THR A 56 13.48 -7.68 11.70
C THR A 56 13.43 -8.05 10.22
N VAL A 57 13.42 -7.04 9.36
CA VAL A 57 13.44 -7.15 7.92
C VAL A 57 14.79 -6.67 7.41
N ARG A 58 15.45 -7.48 6.59
CA ARG A 58 16.76 -7.14 6.02
C ARG A 58 16.61 -6.17 4.85
N ILE A 59 17.51 -5.20 4.74
CA ILE A 59 17.53 -4.24 3.63
C ILE A 59 18.85 -4.37 2.81
N PRO A 60 18.90 -4.00 1.52
CA PRO A 60 17.81 -3.41 0.74
C PRO A 60 16.66 -4.39 0.47
N LEU A 61 15.45 -3.86 0.39
CA LEU A 61 14.25 -4.64 0.08
C LEU A 61 13.43 -3.90 -0.99
N GLU A 62 12.84 -4.69 -1.87
CA GLU A 62 11.91 -4.26 -2.90
C GLU A 62 10.62 -5.06 -2.75
N ILE A 63 9.47 -4.37 -2.67
CA ILE A 63 8.15 -4.97 -2.61
C ILE A 63 7.38 -4.46 -3.83
N LYS A 64 6.87 -5.37 -4.66
CA LYS A 64 6.12 -5.06 -5.88
C LYS A 64 4.75 -5.71 -5.86
N HIS A 65 3.73 -4.95 -6.25
CA HIS A 65 2.38 -5.46 -6.40
C HIS A 65 1.62 -4.79 -7.54
N GLU A 66 0.85 -5.59 -8.29
CA GLU A 66 -0.09 -5.05 -9.28
C GLU A 66 -1.41 -4.72 -8.57
N VAL A 67 -1.87 -3.48 -8.75
CA VAL A 67 -3.15 -3.01 -8.20
C VAL A 67 -4.01 -2.45 -9.33
N TYR A 68 -5.31 -2.35 -9.08
CA TYR A 68 -6.26 -1.83 -10.04
C TYR A 68 -7.11 -0.74 -9.41
N GLY A 69 -7.25 0.38 -10.11
CA GLY A 69 -8.16 1.48 -9.74
C GLY A 69 -7.58 2.86 -9.95
N SER A 70 -8.46 3.86 -9.90
CA SER A 70 -8.14 5.26 -10.16
C SER A 70 -7.62 6.03 -8.95
N GLU A 71 -7.94 5.59 -7.73
CA GLU A 71 -7.54 6.22 -6.48
C GLU A 71 -6.89 5.16 -5.59
N LEU A 72 -5.59 5.32 -5.35
CA LEU A 72 -4.73 4.27 -4.80
C LEU A 72 -4.03 4.81 -3.54
N GLU A 73 -4.48 4.33 -2.38
CA GLU A 73 -3.85 4.65 -1.10
C GLU A 73 -2.50 3.93 -0.98
N TYR A 74 -1.52 4.61 -0.41
CA TYR A 74 -0.19 4.06 -0.22
C TYR A 74 0.31 4.43 1.17
N LYS A 75 0.95 3.48 1.84
CA LYS A 75 1.65 3.71 3.11
C LYS A 75 2.85 2.78 3.17
N PHE A 76 4.00 3.32 3.54
CA PHE A 76 5.13 2.53 3.96
C PHE A 76 5.77 3.11 5.20
N GLU A 77 5.92 2.26 6.20
CA GLU A 77 6.30 2.62 7.55
C GLU A 77 7.31 1.59 8.05
N VAL A 78 8.43 2.07 8.60
CA VAL A 78 9.39 1.21 9.30
C VAL A 78 9.90 1.92 10.53
N GLU A 79 10.31 1.12 11.49
CA GLU A 79 10.96 1.56 12.71
C GLU A 79 12.42 1.12 12.72
N HIS A 80 13.25 1.90 13.42
CA HIS A 80 14.64 1.55 13.61
C HIS A 80 15.17 2.05 14.95
N SER A 81 15.91 1.18 15.64
CA SER A 81 16.49 1.51 16.95
C SER A 81 17.67 2.49 16.87
N ASP A 82 18.44 2.48 15.78
CA ASP A 82 19.61 3.36 15.62
C ASP A 82 19.25 4.64 14.85
N ILE A 83 19.20 5.77 15.56
CA ILE A 83 18.90 7.08 14.98
C ILE A 83 19.95 7.58 13.98
N ASN A 84 21.15 6.98 13.98
CA ASN A 84 22.22 7.37 13.06
C ASN A 84 22.26 6.51 11.79
N ALA A 85 21.43 5.46 11.72
CA ALA A 85 21.39 4.63 10.54
C ALA A 85 20.71 5.39 9.39
N ASP A 86 21.33 5.33 8.23
CA ASP A 86 20.77 5.90 7.02
C ASP A 86 19.76 4.91 6.42
N VAL A 87 18.51 5.34 6.29
CA VAL A 87 17.41 4.57 5.68
C VAL A 87 16.62 5.53 4.81
N THR A 88 16.45 5.16 3.55
CA THR A 88 15.63 5.89 2.57
C THR A 88 14.53 4.96 2.08
N ILE A 89 13.31 5.46 2.12
CA ILE A 89 12.13 4.83 1.57
C ILE A 89 11.71 5.56 0.29
N LYS A 90 11.37 4.80 -0.75
CA LYS A 90 10.82 5.33 -2.00
C LYS A 90 9.54 4.59 -2.39
N VAL A 91 8.62 5.33 -2.98
CA VAL A 91 7.35 4.85 -3.50
C VAL A 91 7.31 5.09 -4.99
N PHE A 92 7.13 4.03 -5.76
CA PHE A 92 6.95 4.10 -7.20
C PHE A 92 5.59 3.57 -7.59
N ILE A 93 4.99 4.21 -8.59
CA ILE A 93 3.77 3.74 -9.27
C ILE A 93 4.05 3.82 -10.76
N ASP A 94 3.91 2.71 -11.48
CA ASP A 94 4.20 2.62 -12.92
C ASP A 94 5.60 3.12 -13.29
N GLU A 95 6.59 2.73 -12.48
CA GLU A 95 8.00 3.13 -12.63
C GLU A 95 8.26 4.64 -12.39
N GLU A 96 7.23 5.42 -12.06
CA GLU A 96 7.37 6.82 -11.67
C GLU A 96 7.57 6.94 -10.15
N LEU A 97 8.60 7.68 -9.73
CA LEU A 97 8.82 8.01 -8.32
C LEU A 97 7.75 9.01 -7.87
N ILE A 98 6.90 8.59 -6.95
CA ILE A 98 5.80 9.41 -6.43
C ILE A 98 6.22 10.12 -5.15
N ASP A 99 7.00 9.45 -4.29
CA ASP A 99 7.36 9.98 -2.99
C ASP A 99 8.66 9.34 -2.45
N GLU A 100 9.43 10.10 -1.68
CA GLU A 100 10.69 9.67 -1.07
C GLU A 100 10.87 10.31 0.31
N LYS A 101 11.38 9.53 1.28
CA LYS A 101 11.73 10.04 2.60
C LYS A 101 12.97 9.34 3.14
N SER A 102 13.83 10.08 3.83
CA SER A 102 15.03 9.54 4.50
C SER A 102 15.21 9.99 5.95
N GLU A 103 14.36 10.90 6.43
CA GLU A 103 14.46 11.43 7.79
C GLU A 103 13.54 10.65 8.75
N PHE A 104 14.15 10.11 9.81
CA PHE A 104 13.42 9.50 10.92
C PHE A 104 12.82 10.56 11.84
N GLU A 105 11.58 10.31 12.25
CA GLU A 105 10.87 11.06 13.28
C GLU A 105 10.91 10.27 14.60
N PRO A 106 11.31 10.88 15.72
CA PRO A 106 11.26 10.23 17.02
C PRO A 106 9.80 10.14 17.49
N LEU A 107 9.31 8.92 17.73
CA LEU A 107 7.93 8.65 18.15
C LEU A 107 7.94 7.64 19.32
N ASP A 108 7.49 8.07 20.50
CA ASP A 108 7.38 7.24 21.71
C ASP A 108 8.65 6.43 22.11
N GLY A 109 9.83 6.95 21.80
CA GLY A 109 11.12 6.32 22.14
C GLY A 109 11.70 5.41 21.06
N THR A 110 11.02 5.28 19.90
CA THR A 110 11.53 4.62 18.71
C THR A 110 11.70 5.64 17.57
N ASN A 111 12.64 5.40 16.65
CA ASN A 111 12.78 6.22 15.45
C ASN A 111 11.95 5.61 14.34
N LYS A 112 11.14 6.42 13.67
CA LYS A 112 10.16 5.95 12.71
C LYS A 112 10.19 6.78 11.45
N ILE A 113 10.14 6.12 10.30
CA ILE A 113 10.00 6.78 9.00
C ILE A 113 8.69 6.31 8.38
N ILE A 114 7.88 7.27 7.97
CA ILE A 114 6.55 7.04 7.40
C ILE A 114 6.41 7.87 6.15
N ILE A 115 5.99 7.21 5.08
CA ILE A 115 5.55 7.82 3.84
C ILE A 115 4.13 7.33 3.54
N SER A 116 3.21 8.23 3.22
CA SER A 116 1.83 7.86 2.95
C SER A 116 1.09 8.92 2.16
N GLY A 117 0.16 8.50 1.33
CA GLY A 117 -0.67 9.39 0.53
C GLY A 117 -1.69 8.65 -0.32
N THR A 118 -2.27 9.38 -1.26
CA THR A 118 -3.22 8.85 -2.23
C THR A 118 -2.76 9.27 -3.62
N PHE A 119 -2.55 8.29 -4.49
CA PHE A 119 -2.30 8.51 -5.90
C PHE A 119 -3.61 8.51 -6.68
N ILE A 120 -3.78 9.48 -7.58
CA ILE A 120 -4.94 9.56 -8.47
C ILE A 120 -4.44 9.37 -9.90
N ALA A 121 -4.82 8.25 -10.52
CA ALA A 121 -4.51 7.95 -11.91
C ALA A 121 -5.29 8.89 -12.84
N ASN A 122 -4.62 9.43 -13.87
CA ASN A 122 -5.21 10.31 -14.88
C ASN A 122 -5.66 9.56 -16.14
#